data_AF-A0A5B0PEA0-F1
#
_entry.id   AF-A0A5B0PEA0-F1
#
_cell.length_a   1.000
_cell.length_b   1.000
_cell.length_c   1.000
_cell.angle_alpha   90.00
_cell.angle_beta   90.00
_cell.angle_gamma   90.00
#
_symmetry.space_group_name_H-M   'P 1'
#
loop_
_entity.id
_entity.type
_entity.pdbx_description
1 polymer ?
#
loop_
_entity_poly.entity_id
_entity_poly.type
_entity_poly.pdbx_seq_one_letter_code
_entity_poly.pdbx_strand_id
1 'polypeptide(L)'
;MAFAYGGIVQVLAGMWEFACGNTFGATAFSSYGGFWISFGLILSPSSGILAAYATKKDELESALGLYLFSWFIFTTMMLLGSLRTSVALIALFFFLDVTFLLLAIGKLCADTQALTKAGGVFGIITAFIAWYIAAAGLLEAENSFIRLPTIPLGDVNERDERKD
;
A
#
# COMPACT_ATOMS: atom_id res chain seq x y z
N MET A 1 6.59 -14.57 -1.57
CA MET A 1 5.75 -13.58 -0.88
C MET A 1 5.16 -12.54 -1.82
N ALA A 2 5.98 -11.83 -2.62
CA ALA A 2 5.50 -10.81 -3.57
C ALA A 2 4.44 -11.34 -4.57
N PHE A 3 4.71 -12.42 -5.31
CA PHE A 3 3.72 -12.97 -6.26
C PHE A 3 2.47 -13.53 -5.59
N ALA A 4 2.64 -14.33 -4.53
CA ALA A 4 1.54 -15.09 -3.95
C ALA A 4 0.67 -14.23 -3.02
N TYR A 5 1.23 -13.69 -1.94
CA TYR A 5 0.45 -13.07 -0.87
C TYR A 5 0.23 -11.57 -1.09
N GLY A 6 1.31 -10.82 -1.29
CA GLY A 6 1.21 -9.40 -1.63
C GLY A 6 0.63 -9.16 -3.02
N GLY A 7 0.72 -10.15 -3.92
CA GLY A 7 0.27 -10.05 -5.30
C GLY A 7 -1.11 -10.64 -5.50
N ILE A 8 -1.16 -11.92 -5.85
CA ILE A 8 -2.40 -12.62 -6.25
C ILE A 8 -3.46 -12.54 -5.16
N VAL A 9 -3.14 -12.88 -3.91
CA VAL A 9 -4.13 -12.85 -2.81
C VAL A 9 -4.66 -11.43 -2.59
N GLN A 10 -3.80 -10.41 -2.69
CA GLN A 10 -4.22 -9.02 -2.55
C GLN A 10 -5.10 -8.55 -3.72
N VAL A 11 -4.79 -8.96 -4.96
CA VAL A 11 -5.67 -8.70 -6.12
C VAL A 11 -7.03 -9.36 -5.92
N LEU A 12 -7.04 -10.62 -5.49
CA LEU A 12 -8.28 -11.33 -5.18
C LEU A 12 -9.06 -10.56 -4.11
N ALA A 13 -8.45 -10.17 -2.98
CA ALA A 13 -9.14 -9.34 -1.97
C ALA A 13 -9.78 -8.08 -2.57
N GLY A 14 -9.13 -7.41 -3.53
CA GLY A 14 -9.71 -6.28 -4.26
C GLY A 14 -10.95 -6.62 -5.08
N MET A 15 -11.02 -7.80 -5.69
CA MET A 15 -12.22 -8.28 -6.39
C MET A 15 -13.39 -8.48 -5.44
N TRP A 16 -13.13 -8.99 -4.24
CA TRP A 16 -14.17 -9.16 -3.20
C TRP A 16 -14.64 -7.82 -2.63
N GLU A 17 -13.74 -6.84 -2.43
CA GLU A 17 -14.15 -5.48 -2.05
C GLU A 17 -15.07 -4.85 -3.09
N PHE A 18 -14.79 -5.06 -4.38
CA PHE A 18 -15.64 -4.57 -5.46
C PHE A 18 -17.04 -5.20 -5.40
N ALA A 19 -17.11 -6.52 -5.16
CA ALA A 19 -18.38 -7.23 -5.00
C ALA A 19 -19.21 -6.73 -3.79
N CYS A 20 -18.53 -6.28 -2.73
CA CYS A 20 -19.16 -5.66 -1.56
C CYS A 20 -19.53 -4.17 -1.75
N GLY A 21 -19.28 -3.58 -2.93
CA GLY A 21 -19.55 -2.17 -3.22
C GLY A 21 -18.50 -1.19 -2.67
N ASN A 22 -17.38 -1.67 -2.13
CA ASN A 22 -16.29 -0.84 -1.63
C ASN A 22 -15.29 -0.51 -2.75
N THR A 23 -15.57 0.55 -3.51
CA THR A 23 -14.70 0.97 -4.63
C THR A 23 -13.31 1.42 -4.17
N PHE A 24 -13.21 2.05 -3.00
CA PHE A 24 -11.94 2.49 -2.44
C PHE A 24 -11.03 1.29 -2.11
N GLY A 25 -11.56 0.32 -1.36
CA GLY A 25 -10.86 -0.91 -1.01
C GLY A 25 -10.49 -1.74 -2.25
N ALA A 26 -11.42 -1.85 -3.21
CA ALA A 26 -11.20 -2.55 -4.47
C ALA A 26 -10.01 -1.98 -5.25
N THR A 27 -9.95 -0.65 -5.36
CA THR A 27 -8.87 0.06 -6.05
C THR A 27 -7.56 -0.09 -5.28
N ALA A 28 -7.58 0.06 -3.95
CA ALA A 28 -6.40 -0.07 -3.11
C ALA A 28 -5.77 -1.47 -3.24
N PHE A 29 -6.54 -2.52 -2.96
CA PHE A 29 -6.02 -3.89 -2.93
C PHE A 29 -5.63 -4.39 -4.32
N SER A 30 -6.42 -4.10 -5.36
CA SER A 30 -6.07 -4.52 -6.72
C SER A 30 -4.79 -3.84 -7.21
N SER A 31 -4.65 -2.53 -7.00
CA SER A 31 -3.47 -1.79 -7.46
C SER A 31 -2.21 -2.19 -6.70
N TYR A 32 -2.23 -2.28 -5.37
CA TYR A 32 -1.05 -2.73 -4.61
C TYR A 32 -0.75 -4.23 -4.81
N GLY A 33 -1.76 -5.04 -5.11
CA GLY A 33 -1.56 -6.40 -5.61
C GLY A 33 -0.79 -6.41 -6.94
N GLY A 34 -1.20 -5.56 -7.87
CA GLY A 34 -0.48 -5.29 -9.12
C GLY A 34 0.96 -4.82 -8.89
N PHE A 35 1.19 -3.90 -7.95
CA PHE A 35 2.54 -3.43 -7.56
C PHE A 35 3.45 -4.60 -7.18
N TRP A 36 3.00 -5.50 -6.31
CA TRP A 36 3.84 -6.61 -5.86
C TRP A 36 4.11 -7.63 -6.98
N ILE A 37 3.15 -7.84 -7.88
CA ILE A 37 3.35 -8.69 -9.06
C ILE A 37 4.35 -8.04 -10.01
N SER A 38 4.19 -6.77 -10.38
CA SER A 38 5.10 -6.07 -11.28
C SER A 38 6.50 -5.94 -10.69
N PHE A 39 6.62 -5.62 -9.40
CA PHE A 39 7.90 -5.56 -8.71
C PHE A 39 8.57 -6.93 -8.63
N GLY A 40 7.80 -7.99 -8.36
CA GLY A 40 8.27 -9.37 -8.41
C GLY A 40 8.79 -9.75 -9.80
N LEU A 41 8.09 -9.33 -10.88
CA LEU A 41 8.54 -9.57 -12.26
C LEU A 41 9.85 -8.86 -12.55
N ILE A 42 10.02 -7.60 -12.13
CA ILE A 42 11.27 -6.86 -12.29
C ILE A 42 12.44 -7.64 -11.67
N LEU A 43 12.26 -8.19 -10.46
CA LEU A 43 13.32 -8.92 -9.75
C LEU A 43 13.49 -10.38 -10.21
N SER A 44 12.50 -10.96 -10.88
CA SER A 44 12.56 -12.34 -11.34
C SER A 44 13.56 -12.49 -12.49
N PRO A 45 14.54 -13.41 -12.41
CA PRO A 45 15.45 -13.68 -13.52
C PRO A 45 14.73 -14.08 -14.81
N SER A 46 13.58 -14.73 -14.69
CA SER A 46 12.78 -15.19 -15.84
C SER A 46 12.17 -14.06 -16.67
N SER A 47 12.06 -12.84 -16.14
CA SER A 47 11.56 -11.69 -16.91
C SER A 47 12.61 -11.10 -17.85
N GLY A 48 13.89 -11.37 -17.61
CA GLY A 48 15.01 -10.79 -18.37
C GLY A 48 15.26 -9.30 -18.11
N ILE A 49 14.46 -8.63 -17.26
CA ILE A 49 14.57 -7.18 -17.01
C ILE A 49 15.92 -6.84 -16.41
N LEU A 50 16.32 -7.47 -15.30
CA LEU A 50 17.63 -7.20 -14.68
C LEU A 50 18.80 -7.53 -15.63
N ALA A 51 18.66 -8.55 -16.46
CA ALA A 51 19.68 -8.92 -17.44
C ALA A 51 19.85 -7.85 -18.53
N ALA A 52 18.76 -7.21 -18.97
CA ALA A 52 18.80 -6.12 -19.94
C ALA A 52 19.56 -4.88 -19.41
N TYR A 53 19.62 -4.70 -18.09
CA TYR A 53 20.33 -3.58 -17.45
C TYR A 53 21.70 -3.97 -16.86
N ALA A 54 22.22 -5.17 -17.14
CA ALA A 54 23.45 -5.67 -16.49
C ALA A 54 24.66 -4.72 -16.62
N THR A 55 24.77 -4.00 -17.74
CA THR A 55 25.85 -3.01 -18.00
C THR A 55 25.42 -1.56 -17.77
N LYS A 56 24.17 -1.32 -17.37
CA LYS A 56 23.51 0.00 -17.29
C LYS A 56 22.86 0.19 -15.91
N LYS A 57 23.66 0.05 -14.85
CA LYS A 57 23.17 0.08 -13.47
C LYS A 57 22.50 1.41 -13.11
N ASP A 58 23.04 2.53 -13.58
CA ASP A 58 22.47 3.86 -13.30
C ASP A 58 21.11 4.07 -13.99
N GLU A 59 20.93 3.50 -15.19
CA GLU A 59 19.64 3.52 -15.90
C GLU A 59 18.60 2.66 -15.15
N LEU A 60 19.00 1.51 -14.60
CA LEU A 60 18.12 0.65 -13.79
C LEU A 60 17.66 1.36 -12.51
N GLU A 61 18.59 1.98 -11.78
CA GLU A 61 18.25 2.70 -10.55
C GLU A 61 17.32 3.87 -10.86
N SER A 62 17.58 4.62 -11.93
CA SER A 62 16.69 5.69 -12.40
C SER A 62 15.30 5.16 -12.78
N ALA A 63 15.22 4.05 -13.50
CA ALA A 63 13.96 3.42 -13.89
C ALA A 63 13.16 2.93 -12.67
N LEU A 64 13.83 2.31 -11.69
CA LEU A 64 13.21 1.91 -10.42
C LEU A 64 12.74 3.12 -9.61
N GLY A 65 13.50 4.21 -9.61
CA GLY A 65 13.12 5.47 -8.98
C GLY A 65 11.86 6.06 -9.59
N LEU A 66 11.77 6.13 -10.92
CA LEU A 66 10.56 6.60 -11.61
C LEU A 66 9.36 5.67 -11.40
N TYR A 67 9.59 4.35 -11.37
CA TYR A 67 8.57 3.37 -11.01
C TYR A 67 8.00 3.65 -9.61
N LEU A 68 8.85 3.78 -8.60
CA LEU A 68 8.43 4.08 -7.23
C LEU A 68 7.77 5.47 -7.11
N PHE A 69 8.24 6.46 -7.86
CA PHE A 69 7.65 7.79 -7.89
C PHE A 69 6.23 7.77 -8.49
N SER A 70 5.98 6.92 -9.47
CA SER A 70 4.63 6.71 -10.01
C SER A 70 3.69 6.13 -8.95
N TRP A 71 4.19 5.22 -8.11
CA TRP A 71 3.45 4.67 -6.98
C TRP A 71 3.23 5.67 -5.85
N PHE A 72 4.18 6.58 -5.63
CA PHE A 72 3.99 7.73 -4.74
C PHE A 72 2.79 8.57 -5.21
N ILE A 73 2.75 8.99 -6.49
CA ILE A 73 1.61 9.76 -7.03
C ILE A 73 0.28 9.03 -6.83
N PHE A 74 0.24 7.72 -7.14
CA PHE A 74 -0.95 6.90 -6.90
C PHE A 74 -1.35 6.87 -5.42
N THR A 75 -0.37 6.67 -4.53
CA THR A 75 -0.59 6.60 -3.08
C THR A 75 -1.08 7.94 -2.53
N THR A 76 -0.57 9.06 -3.04
CA THR A 76 -1.04 10.40 -2.69
C THR A 76 -2.52 10.59 -3.06
N MET A 77 -2.95 10.12 -4.24
CA MET A 77 -4.37 10.15 -4.62
C MET A 77 -5.23 9.32 -3.66
N MET A 78 -4.74 8.13 -3.27
CA MET A 78 -5.42 7.28 -2.30
C MET A 78 -5.45 7.89 -0.90
N LEU A 79 -4.39 8.57 -0.48
CA LEU A 79 -4.33 9.31 0.78
C LEU A 79 -5.40 10.40 0.82
N LEU A 80 -5.52 11.20 -0.23
CA LEU A 80 -6.57 12.21 -0.34
C LEU A 80 -7.98 11.59 -0.31
N GLY A 81 -8.17 10.45 -0.98
CA GLY A 81 -9.42 9.69 -0.93
C GLY A 81 -9.73 9.11 0.46
N SER A 82 -8.70 8.85 1.28
CA SER A 82 -8.86 8.26 2.62
C SER A 82 -9.27 9.27 3.69
N LEU A 83 -9.18 10.59 3.44
CA LEU A 83 -9.35 11.64 4.45
C LEU A 83 -10.71 11.66 5.16
N ARG A 84 -11.75 11.05 4.58
CA ARG A 84 -13.09 10.92 5.18
C ARG A 84 -13.41 9.51 5.70
N THR A 85 -12.42 8.61 5.77
CA THR A 85 -12.62 7.23 6.20
C THR A 85 -12.34 7.09 7.71
N SER A 86 -11.10 6.78 8.10
CA SER A 86 -10.69 6.63 9.49
C SER A 86 -9.26 7.13 9.68
N VAL A 87 -8.92 7.53 10.92
CA VAL A 87 -7.55 7.97 11.27
C VAL A 87 -6.54 6.86 10.97
N ALA A 88 -6.89 5.60 11.22
CA ALA A 88 -6.03 4.46 10.94
C ALA A 88 -5.71 4.33 9.43
N LEU A 89 -6.72 4.45 8.56
CA LEU A 89 -6.50 4.40 7.11
C LEU A 89 -5.70 5.58 6.59
N ILE A 90 -5.97 6.79 7.09
CA ILE A 90 -5.18 7.99 6.75
C ILE A 90 -3.71 7.78 7.14
N ALA A 91 -3.46 7.27 8.34
CA ALA A 91 -2.11 6.96 8.80
C ALA A 91 -1.45 5.92 7.89
N LEU A 92 -2.14 4.84 7.54
CA LEU A 92 -1.62 3.82 6.62
C LEU A 92 -1.13 4.43 5.30
N PHE A 93 -1.99 5.20 4.64
CA PHE A 93 -1.65 5.80 3.36
C PHE A 93 -0.58 6.87 3.48
N PHE A 94 -0.56 7.66 4.56
CA PHE A 94 0.47 8.67 4.79
C PHE A 94 1.86 8.06 4.97
N PHE A 95 1.99 7.04 5.82
CA PHE A 95 3.28 6.38 6.01
C PHE A 95 3.74 5.65 4.74
N LEU A 96 2.80 5.03 3.99
CA LEU A 96 3.11 4.38 2.72
C LEU A 96 3.55 5.40 1.65
N ASP A 97 2.92 6.56 1.60
CA ASP A 97 3.24 7.65 0.68
C ASP A 97 4.66 8.16 0.91
N VAL A 98 5.01 8.41 2.18
CA VAL A 98 6.37 8.79 2.59
C VAL A 98 7.38 7.67 2.28
N THR A 99 7.01 6.39 2.48
CA THR A 99 7.86 5.26 2.07
C THR A 99 8.18 5.30 0.58
N PHE A 100 7.18 5.43 -0.29
CA PHE A 100 7.42 5.47 -1.73
C PHE A 100 8.24 6.68 -2.15
N LEU A 101 7.97 7.85 -1.57
CA LEU A 101 8.73 9.07 -1.84
C LEU A 101 10.21 8.92 -1.46
N LEU A 102 10.49 8.45 -0.24
CA LEU A 102 11.87 8.29 0.25
C LEU A 102 12.64 7.24 -0.55
N LEU A 103 11.99 6.12 -0.89
CA LEU A 103 12.62 5.09 -1.72
C LEU A 103 12.85 5.58 -3.17
N ALA A 104 11.92 6.33 -3.74
CA ALA A 104 12.07 6.90 -5.08
C ALA A 104 13.25 7.90 -5.14
N ILE A 105 13.31 8.85 -4.20
CA ILE A 105 14.43 9.81 -4.11
C ILE A 105 15.75 9.07 -3.83
N GLY A 106 15.72 8.05 -2.98
CA GLY A 106 16.87 7.17 -2.71
C GLY A 106 17.40 6.42 -3.94
N LYS A 107 16.60 6.31 -5.00
CA LYS A 107 16.98 5.71 -6.29
C LYS A 107 17.38 6.73 -7.35
N LEU A 108 16.84 7.94 -7.30
CA LEU A 108 17.09 9.00 -8.29
C LEU A 108 18.31 9.87 -7.97
N CYS A 109 18.74 9.93 -6.71
CA CYS A 109 19.84 10.79 -6.27
C CYS A 109 21.07 10.00 -5.83
N ALA A 110 22.27 10.52 -6.15
CA ALA A 110 23.53 9.94 -5.72
C ALA A 110 23.72 10.05 -4.19
N ASP A 111 24.31 9.02 -3.58
CA ASP A 111 24.75 8.98 -2.17
C ASP A 111 23.63 9.08 -1.11
N THR A 112 22.53 8.37 -1.34
CA THR A 112 21.28 8.48 -0.56
C THR A 112 20.94 7.26 0.27
N GLN A 113 21.93 6.48 0.70
CA GLN A 113 21.71 5.27 1.52
C GLN A 113 20.87 5.56 2.79
N ALA A 114 21.01 6.76 3.37
CA ALA A 114 20.20 7.20 4.50
C ALA A 114 18.71 7.32 4.16
N LEU A 115 18.36 7.84 2.97
CA LEU A 115 16.98 7.95 2.51
C LEU A 115 16.35 6.58 2.25
N THR A 116 17.09 5.67 1.63
CA THR A 116 16.63 4.29 1.41
C THR A 116 16.38 3.57 2.74
N LYS A 117 17.25 3.77 3.74
CA LYS A 117 17.03 3.24 5.10
C LYS A 117 15.81 3.86 5.76
N ALA A 118 15.66 5.18 5.68
CA ALA A 118 14.50 5.88 6.22
C ALA A 118 13.19 5.38 5.57
N GLY A 119 13.14 5.27 4.24
CA GLY A 119 12.01 4.71 3.52
C GLY A 119 11.65 3.29 3.98
N GLY A 120 12.67 2.45 4.22
CA GLY A 120 12.49 1.12 4.81
C GLY A 120 11.88 1.15 6.22
N VAL A 121 12.31 2.06 7.09
CA VAL A 121 11.73 2.23 8.44
C VAL A 121 10.26 2.66 8.36
N PHE A 122 9.94 3.64 7.52
CA PHE A 122 8.55 4.04 7.27
C PHE A 122 7.73 2.87 6.70
N GLY A 123 8.33 2.01 5.88
CA GLY A 123 7.67 0.83 5.33
C GLY A 123 7.33 -0.21 6.39
N ILE A 124 8.21 -0.40 7.38
CA ILE A 124 7.94 -1.25 8.54
C ILE A 124 6.79 -0.69 9.38
N ILE A 125 6.78 0.62 9.64
CA ILE A 125 5.69 1.29 10.36
C ILE A 125 4.36 1.09 9.61
N THR A 126 4.37 1.28 8.29
CA THR A 126 3.22 1.04 7.41
C THR A 126 2.68 -0.38 7.56
N ALA A 127 3.56 -1.39 7.58
CA ALA A 127 3.17 -2.79 7.74
C ALA A 127 2.47 -3.05 9.08
N PHE A 128 2.97 -2.47 10.18
CA PHE A 128 2.31 -2.58 11.49
C PHE A 128 0.93 -1.93 11.50
N ILE A 129 0.77 -0.76 10.89
CA ILE A 129 -0.53 -0.09 10.76
C ILE A 129 -1.49 -0.93 9.90
N ALA A 130 -1.00 -1.54 8.81
CA ALA A 130 -1.80 -2.42 7.96
C ALA A 130 -2.32 -3.64 8.74
N TRP A 131 -1.47 -4.27 9.54
CA TRP A 131 -1.89 -5.36 10.43
C TRP A 131 -2.86 -4.90 11.51
N TYR A 132 -2.69 -3.71 12.06
CA TYR A 132 -3.65 -3.13 13.01
C TYR A 132 -5.03 -2.96 12.36
N ILE A 133 -5.10 -2.43 11.15
CA ILE A 133 -6.36 -2.26 10.40
C ILE A 133 -6.99 -3.62 10.08
N ALA A 134 -6.20 -4.59 9.63
CA ALA A 134 -6.68 -5.94 9.36
C ALA A 134 -7.22 -6.61 10.63
N ALA A 135 -6.53 -6.47 11.77
CA ALA A 135 -7.01 -6.97 13.06
C ALA A 135 -8.29 -6.25 13.50
N ALA A 136 -8.38 -4.93 13.33
CA ALA A 136 -9.57 -4.18 13.66
C ALA A 136 -10.79 -4.61 12.83
N GLY A 137 -10.59 -4.92 11.54
CA GLY A 137 -11.64 -5.47 10.67
C GLY A 137 -12.04 -6.91 11.00
N LEU A 138 -11.12 -7.72 11.54
CA LEU A 138 -11.43 -9.08 11.98
C LEU A 138 -12.16 -9.11 13.33
N LEU A 139 -11.81 -8.20 14.23
CA LEU A 139 -12.33 -8.10 15.60
C LEU A 139 -13.59 -7.20 15.68
N GLU A 140 -14.55 -7.46 14.79
CA GLU A 140 -15.88 -6.86 14.80
C GLU A 140 -16.73 -7.42 15.96
N ALA A 141 -17.78 -6.72 16.41
CA ALA A 141 -18.61 -7.15 17.55
C ALA A 141 -19.26 -8.52 17.41
N GLU A 142 -19.47 -8.99 16.18
CA GLU A 142 -20.04 -10.32 15.94
C GLU A 142 -19.02 -11.44 16.19
N ASN A 143 -17.72 -11.13 16.13
CA ASN A 143 -16.63 -12.11 16.18
C ASN A 143 -15.68 -11.95 17.37
N SER A 144 -15.76 -10.87 18.15
CA SER A 144 -14.79 -10.61 19.23
C SER A 144 -15.37 -9.80 20.40
N PHE A 145 -14.92 -10.14 21.62
CA PHE A 145 -15.17 -9.37 22.85
C PHE A 145 -14.32 -8.09 22.95
N ILE A 146 -13.27 -7.96 22.13
CA ILE A 146 -12.34 -6.83 22.10
C ILE A 146 -12.51 -6.10 20.78
N ARG A 147 -12.72 -4.78 20.82
CA ARG A 147 -12.69 -3.91 19.64
C ARG A 147 -11.45 -3.02 19.63
N LEU A 148 -10.82 -2.91 18.46
CA LEU A 148 -9.70 -2.01 18.25
C LEU A 148 -10.18 -0.68 17.64
N PRO A 149 -9.87 0.48 18.24
CA PRO A 149 -10.35 1.76 17.75
C PRO A 149 -9.63 2.22 16.48
N THR A 150 -10.36 2.40 15.38
CA THR A 150 -9.82 2.99 14.13
C THR A 150 -10.10 4.49 13.99
N ILE A 151 -10.94 5.05 14.87
CA ILE A 151 -11.44 6.43 14.87
C ILE A 151 -12.02 6.81 13.50
N PRO A 152 -13.30 6.49 13.22
CA PRO A 152 -13.97 6.91 11.99
C PRO A 152 -14.12 8.44 11.97
N LEU A 153 -13.95 9.04 10.78
CA LEU A 153 -14.03 10.50 10.58
C LEU A 153 -15.21 10.91 9.67
N GLY A 154 -15.86 9.96 9.01
CA GLY A 154 -17.10 10.20 8.27
C GLY A 154 -18.34 10.18 9.17
N ASP A 155 -19.47 10.71 8.68
CA ASP A 155 -20.72 10.82 9.46
C ASP A 155 -21.16 9.45 10.00
N VAL A 156 -20.98 9.28 11.31
CA VAL A 156 -21.38 8.10 12.08
C VAL A 156 -22.90 8.06 12.28
N ASN A 157 -23.61 9.17 12.05
CA ASN A 157 -25.00 9.34 12.45
C ASN A 157 -26.05 8.63 11.57
N GLU A 158 -25.78 8.25 10.32
CA GLU A 158 -26.83 7.71 9.43
C GLU A 158 -26.94 6.16 9.38
N ARG A 159 -26.01 5.42 10.00
CA ARG A 159 -26.06 3.94 9.98
C ARG A 159 -26.73 3.33 11.20
N ASP A 160 -26.79 4.04 12.32
CA ASP A 160 -27.58 3.61 13.47
C ASP A 160 -29.09 3.90 13.26
N GLU A 161 -29.46 4.99 12.57
CA GLU A 161 -30.87 5.29 12.27
C GLU A 161 -31.52 4.37 11.22
N ARG A 162 -30.73 3.55 10.52
CA ARG A 162 -31.23 2.62 9.49
C ARG A 162 -31.47 1.20 10.01
N LYS A 163 -31.26 0.98 11.32
CA LYS A 163 -31.45 -0.30 12.01
C LYS A 163 -32.63 -0.30 12.99
N ASP A 164 -33.37 0.81 13.08
CA ASP A 164 -34.65 0.94 13.78
C ASP A 164 -35.82 1.04 12.77
#